data_AF-A0A354F000-F1
#
_entry.id   AF-A0A354F000-F1
#
_cell.length_a   1.000
_cell.length_b   1.000
_cell.length_c   1.000
_cell.angle_alpha   90.00
_cell.angle_beta   90.00
_cell.angle_gamma   90.00
#
_symmetry.space_group_name_H-M   'P 1'
#
loop_
_entity.id
_entity.type
_entity.pdbx_description
1 polymer ?
#
loop_
_entity_poly.entity_id
_entity_poly.type
_entity_poly.pdbx_seq_one_letter_code
_entity_poly.pdbx_strand_id
1 'polypeptide(L)'
;MNHRKIFNAIVMVTGTSVGSGILGLPIITSTAGLVPTLLAFVVAWVFMTMGAYCILDIKMQLRGPFNLSSLIKHTLGRSGQYVSSVMIMLLLYALLCTYTMAGGAWLSLFMRPFVNLSGHWATLWFTVLFGGLLCCGEKLTYNLNNLLGIGLAIAFVATVSSSVSPASYDFIAQGHFNAILPSLPLILTTFGFSIVVPALTEYLDYDEKSVKRAIIIGSLVA
;
A
#
# COMPACT_ATOMS: atom_id res chain seq x y z
N MET A 1 4.50 -21.91 -16.96
CA MET A 1 4.14 -20.72 -16.15
C MET A 1 3.03 -21.10 -15.20
N ASN A 2 3.23 -21.00 -13.89
CA ASN A 2 2.19 -21.35 -12.92
C ASN A 2 1.26 -20.14 -12.71
N HIS A 3 0.14 -20.08 -13.43
CA HIS A 3 -0.81 -18.95 -13.40
C HIS A 3 -1.23 -18.53 -11.98
N ARG A 4 -1.30 -19.50 -11.06
CA ARG A 4 -1.61 -19.25 -9.64
C ARG A 4 -0.53 -18.43 -8.91
N LYS A 5 0.75 -18.65 -9.23
CA LYS A 5 1.84 -17.86 -8.64
C LYS A 5 1.76 -16.39 -9.08
N ILE A 6 1.50 -16.14 -10.37
CA ILE A 6 1.38 -14.77 -10.90
C ILE A 6 0.17 -14.06 -10.32
N PHE A 7 -0.98 -14.74 -10.20
CA PHE A 7 -2.16 -14.17 -9.56
C PHE A 7 -1.86 -13.77 -8.10
N ASN A 8 -1.23 -14.66 -7.32
CA ASN A 8 -0.84 -14.36 -5.95
C ASN A 8 0.16 -13.19 -5.87
N ALA A 9 1.09 -13.10 -6.84
CA ALA A 9 2.05 -12.01 -6.94
C ALA A 9 1.36 -10.66 -7.24
N ILE A 10 0.36 -10.65 -8.12
CA ILE A 10 -0.48 -9.47 -8.40
C ILE A 10 -1.20 -9.05 -7.12
N VAL A 11 -1.84 -9.99 -6.43
CA VAL A 11 -2.55 -9.73 -5.16
C VAL A 11 -1.60 -9.19 -4.09
N MET A 12 -0.35 -9.67 -4.02
CA MET A 12 0.67 -9.12 -3.11
C MET A 12 0.97 -7.65 -3.43
N VAL A 13 1.22 -7.31 -4.70
CA VAL A 13 1.49 -5.93 -5.14
C VAL A 13 0.30 -5.02 -4.84
N THR A 14 -0.90 -5.43 -5.24
CA THR A 14 -2.14 -4.68 -5.00
C THR A 14 -2.39 -4.50 -3.50
N GLY A 15 -2.25 -5.57 -2.70
CA GLY A 15 -2.44 -5.52 -1.25
C GLY A 15 -1.46 -4.60 -0.52
N THR A 16 -0.22 -4.47 -1.00
CA THR A 16 0.71 -3.47 -0.45
C THR A 16 0.49 -2.05 -0.93
N SER A 17 -0.23 -1.86 -2.04
CA SER A 17 -0.57 -0.52 -2.54
C SER A 17 -1.86 0.01 -1.88
N VAL A 18 -2.83 -0.87 -1.64
CA VAL A 18 -4.07 -0.54 -0.92
C VAL A 18 -3.78 -0.47 0.58
N GLY A 19 -3.20 0.65 1.01
CA GLY A 19 -2.83 0.93 2.40
C GLY A 19 -3.73 1.94 3.11
N SER A 20 -3.32 2.38 4.30
CA SER A 20 -4.07 3.39 5.10
C SER A 20 -4.29 4.71 4.38
N GLY A 21 -3.40 5.08 3.45
CA GLY A 21 -3.53 6.29 2.63
C GLY A 21 -4.82 6.33 1.83
N ILE A 22 -5.31 5.19 1.34
CA ILE A 22 -6.42 5.12 0.40
C ILE A 22 -7.75 5.61 1.00
N LEU A 23 -7.93 5.48 2.32
CA LEU A 23 -9.14 5.93 3.01
C LEU A 23 -9.23 7.46 3.11
N GLY A 24 -8.07 8.14 3.16
CA GLY A 24 -7.99 9.60 3.25
C GLY A 24 -7.91 10.31 1.90
N LEU A 25 -7.54 9.60 0.83
CA LEU A 25 -7.37 10.17 -0.51
C LEU A 25 -8.62 10.91 -1.02
N PRO A 26 -9.84 10.33 -0.99
CA PRO A 26 -11.01 11.00 -1.54
C PRO A 26 -11.29 12.36 -0.88
N ILE A 27 -11.04 12.47 0.42
CA ILE A 27 -11.26 13.71 1.18
C ILE A 27 -10.26 14.78 0.73
N ILE A 28 -8.98 14.42 0.62
CA ILE A 28 -7.90 15.37 0.30
C ILE A 28 -7.91 15.76 -1.18
N THR A 29 -8.26 14.83 -2.08
CA THR A 29 -8.32 15.12 -3.53
C THR A 29 -9.64 15.77 -3.94
N SER A 30 -10.65 15.77 -3.08
CA SER A 30 -11.95 16.39 -3.36
C SER A 30 -11.85 17.87 -3.74
N THR A 31 -10.86 18.59 -3.21
CA THR A 31 -10.68 20.03 -3.46
C THR A 31 -9.99 20.35 -4.79
N ALA A 32 -9.32 19.37 -5.40
CA ALA A 32 -8.61 19.55 -6.67
C ALA A 32 -9.54 19.35 -7.89
N GLY A 33 -10.51 18.44 -7.79
CA GLY A 33 -11.36 18.00 -8.89
C GLY A 33 -10.84 16.77 -9.61
N LEU A 34 -11.61 16.22 -10.55
CA LEU A 34 -11.33 14.91 -11.17
C LEU A 34 -10.06 14.90 -12.01
N VAL A 35 -9.92 15.87 -12.93
CA VAL A 35 -8.82 15.93 -13.91
C VAL A 35 -7.44 16.04 -13.26
N PRO A 36 -7.16 17.03 -12.37
CA PRO A 36 -5.84 17.14 -11.74
C PRO A 36 -5.54 15.95 -10.83
N THR A 37 -6.55 15.37 -10.19
CA THR A 37 -6.40 14.17 -9.38
C THR A 37 -5.96 13.00 -10.25
N LEU A 38 -6.69 12.69 -11.33
CA LEU A 38 -6.35 11.58 -12.23
C LEU A 38 -4.94 11.73 -12.81
N LEU A 39 -4.55 12.93 -13.22
CA LEU A 39 -3.22 13.20 -13.75
C LEU A 39 -2.13 12.98 -12.67
N ALA A 40 -2.36 13.41 -11.43
CA ALA A 40 -1.45 13.17 -10.32
C ALA A 40 -1.29 11.67 -10.01
N PHE A 41 -2.38 10.90 -10.04
CA PHE A 41 -2.33 9.44 -9.88
C PHE A 41 -1.52 8.78 -11.00
N VAL A 42 -1.72 9.16 -12.26
CA VAL A 42 -0.94 8.61 -13.40
C VAL A 42 0.54 8.95 -13.28
N VAL A 43 0.89 10.19 -12.93
CA VAL A 43 2.28 10.62 -12.75
C VAL A 43 2.94 9.85 -11.59
N ALA A 44 2.24 9.74 -10.46
CA ALA A 44 2.72 8.98 -9.30
C ALA A 44 2.91 7.50 -9.64
N TRP A 45 1.96 6.90 -10.37
CA TRP A 45 2.02 5.51 -10.81
C TRP A 45 3.22 5.24 -11.72
N VAL A 46 3.46 6.11 -12.72
CA VAL A 46 4.63 5.99 -13.61
C VAL A 46 5.93 6.11 -12.82
N PHE A 47 6.04 7.13 -11.97
CA PHE A 47 7.24 7.36 -11.16
C PHE A 47 7.56 6.18 -10.24
N MET A 48 6.55 5.67 -9.52
CA MET A 48 6.73 4.54 -8.61
C MET A 48 7.02 3.23 -9.34
N THR A 49 6.38 3.01 -10.49
CA THR A 49 6.65 1.83 -11.33
C THR A 49 8.07 1.84 -11.87
N MET A 50 8.58 3.00 -12.30
CA MET A 50 9.99 3.15 -12.69
C MET A 50 10.94 2.84 -11.54
N GLY A 51 10.65 3.33 -10.32
CA GLY A 51 11.41 3.01 -9.12
C GLY A 51 11.44 1.50 -8.82
N ALA A 52 10.30 0.83 -8.94
CA ALA A 52 10.19 -0.61 -8.76
C ALA A 52 11.00 -1.39 -9.81
N TYR A 53 11.05 -0.92 -11.06
CA TYR A 53 11.88 -1.53 -12.11
C TYR A 53 13.38 -1.36 -11.85
N CYS A 54 13.81 -0.23 -11.32
CA CYS A 54 15.21 -0.05 -10.91
C CYS A 54 15.60 -1.07 -9.83
N ILE A 55 14.75 -1.28 -8.82
CA ILE A 55 14.99 -2.29 -7.78
C ILE A 55 14.99 -3.70 -8.38
N LEU A 56 14.07 -3.98 -9.31
CA LEU A 56 13.98 -5.26 -10.01
C LEU A 56 15.27 -5.57 -10.79
N ASP A 57 15.77 -4.63 -11.58
CA ASP A 57 16.96 -4.84 -12.41
C ASP A 57 18.19 -5.13 -11.54
N ILE A 58 18.35 -4.40 -10.43
CA ILE A 58 19.43 -4.65 -9.45
C ILE A 58 19.27 -6.05 -8.83
N LYS A 59 18.06 -6.41 -8.40
CA LYS A 59 17.79 -7.72 -7.79
C LYS A 59 18.00 -8.89 -8.76
N MET A 60 17.70 -8.69 -10.05
CA MET A 60 17.93 -9.69 -11.09
C MET A 60 19.42 -9.94 -11.35
N GLN A 61 20.24 -8.89 -11.25
CA GLN A 61 21.70 -9.02 -11.34
C GLN A 61 22.29 -9.70 -10.10
N LEU A 62 21.77 -9.37 -8.91
CA LEU A 62 22.18 -9.93 -7.63
C LEU A 62 21.29 -11.12 -7.24
N ARG A 63 21.39 -12.22 -7.99
CA ARG A 63 20.70 -13.47 -7.65
C ARG A 63 21.18 -13.97 -6.29
N GLY A 64 20.25 -14.15 -5.34
CA GLY A 64 20.54 -14.67 -4.00
C GLY A 64 19.59 -14.12 -2.93
N PRO A 65 19.66 -14.65 -1.69
CA PRO A 65 18.79 -14.28 -0.56
C PRO A 65 19.21 -12.92 0.05
N PHE A 66 19.51 -11.95 -0.80
CA PHE A 66 19.87 -10.60 -0.39
C PHE A 66 18.61 -9.81 -0.06
N ASN A 67 18.52 -9.35 1.18
CA ASN A 67 17.52 -8.40 1.63
C ASN A 67 17.69 -7.03 0.95
N LEU A 68 16.65 -6.21 0.95
CA LEU A 68 16.67 -4.86 0.38
C LEU A 68 17.86 -4.01 0.90
N SER A 69 18.18 -4.10 2.19
CA SER A 69 19.36 -3.42 2.78
C SER A 69 20.69 -3.92 2.19
N SER A 70 20.80 -5.22 1.90
CA SER A 70 21.98 -5.80 1.26
C SER A 70 22.11 -5.37 -0.20
N LEU A 71 20.98 -5.24 -0.93
CA LEU A 71 20.97 -4.67 -2.28
C LEU A 71 21.48 -3.23 -2.27
N ILE A 72 20.96 -2.41 -1.36
CA ILE A 72 21.38 -1.01 -1.24
C ILE A 72 22.86 -0.91 -0.92
N LYS A 73 23.38 -1.79 -0.05
CA LYS A 73 24.82 -1.85 0.26
C LYS A 73 25.66 -2.11 -0.98
N HIS A 74 25.21 -3.00 -1.86
CA HIS A 74 25.93 -3.33 -3.08
C HIS A 74 25.91 -2.16 -4.08
N THR A 75 24.80 -1.43 -4.18
CA THR A 75 24.64 -0.36 -5.17
C THR A 75 25.17 0.99 -4.70
N LEU A 76 24.92 1.39 -3.45
CA LEU A 76 25.28 2.72 -2.90
C LEU A 76 26.41 2.65 -1.87
N GLY A 77 26.92 1.46 -1.54
CA GLY A 77 27.92 1.29 -0.49
C GLY A 77 27.34 1.39 0.93
N ARG A 78 28.24 1.44 1.92
CA ARG A 78 27.88 1.33 3.35
C ARG A 78 27.20 2.58 3.90
N SER A 79 27.56 3.77 3.42
CA SER A 79 26.91 5.04 3.78
C SER A 79 25.47 5.09 3.27
N GLY A 80 25.25 4.72 2.00
CA GLY A 80 23.91 4.62 1.41
C GLY A 80 23.04 3.58 2.12
N GLN A 81 23.60 2.42 2.45
CA GLN A 81 22.90 1.40 3.24
C GLN A 81 22.38 1.96 4.57
N TYR A 82 23.21 2.70 5.30
CA TYR A 82 22.82 3.26 6.60
C TYR A 82 21.67 4.26 6.44
N VAL A 83 21.83 5.24 5.55
CA VAL A 83 20.81 6.27 5.31
C VAL A 83 19.49 5.64 4.88
N SER A 84 19.51 4.76 3.86
CA SER A 84 18.29 4.12 3.38
C SER A 84 17.66 3.19 4.41
N SER A 85 18.46 2.49 5.23
CA SER A 85 17.92 1.63 6.29
C SER A 85 17.22 2.45 7.37
N VAL A 86 17.78 3.60 7.76
CA VAL A 86 17.11 4.54 8.68
C VAL A 86 15.82 5.08 8.07
N MET A 87 15.83 5.47 6.79
CA MET A 87 14.61 5.95 6.10
C MET A 87 13.53 4.87 6.02
N ILE A 88 13.90 3.63 5.71
CA ILE A 88 12.96 2.50 5.67
C ILE A 88 12.39 2.23 7.07
N MET A 89 13.22 2.23 8.11
CA MET A 89 12.74 2.06 9.50
C MET A 89 11.76 3.17 9.90
N LEU A 90 12.08 4.42 9.55
CA LEU A 90 11.21 5.56 9.83
C LEU A 90 9.88 5.46 9.06
N LEU A 91 9.93 5.05 7.78
CA LEU A 91 8.74 4.81 6.96
C LEU A 91 7.86 3.71 7.57
N LEU A 92 8.44 2.57 7.94
CA LEU A 92 7.72 1.46 8.55
C LEU A 92 7.12 1.85 9.91
N TYR A 93 7.84 2.64 10.70
CA TYR A 93 7.34 3.18 11.97
C TYR A 93 6.15 4.13 11.75
N ALA A 94 6.27 5.06 10.78
CA ALA A 94 5.18 5.98 10.45
C ALA A 94 3.93 5.24 9.96
N LEU A 95 4.10 4.21 9.12
CA LEU A 95 3.02 3.34 8.67
C LEU A 95 2.35 2.63 9.86
N LEU A 96 3.14 2.04 10.76
CA LEU A 96 2.63 1.37 11.95
C LEU A 96 1.81 2.30 12.84
N CYS A 97 2.29 3.53 13.05
CA CYS A 97 1.57 4.57 13.79
C CYS A 97 0.23 4.91 13.11
N THR A 98 0.24 5.15 11.80
CA THR A 98 -0.99 5.44 11.05
C THR A 98 -1.98 4.29 11.10
N TYR A 99 -1.55 3.04 10.95
CA TYR A 99 -2.43 1.87 11.00
C TYR A 99 -3.05 1.65 12.38
N THR A 100 -2.25 1.82 13.44
CA THR A 100 -2.76 1.70 14.82
C THR A 100 -3.73 2.83 15.18
N MET A 101 -3.42 4.07 14.79
CA MET A 101 -4.31 5.22 14.99
C MET A 101 -5.63 5.09 14.21
N ALA A 102 -5.55 4.80 12.90
CA ALA A 102 -6.74 4.64 12.06
C ALA A 102 -7.58 3.44 12.52
N GLY A 103 -6.93 2.30 12.78
CA GLY A 103 -7.59 1.10 13.29
C GLY A 103 -8.29 1.33 14.63
N GLY A 104 -7.64 2.04 15.56
CA GLY A 104 -8.24 2.45 16.83
C GLY A 104 -9.45 3.37 16.67
N ALA A 105 -9.41 4.31 15.72
CA ALA A 105 -10.55 5.18 15.42
C ALA A 105 -11.75 4.42 14.83
N TRP A 106 -11.51 3.45 13.94
CA TRP A 106 -12.56 2.60 13.43
C TRP A 106 -13.13 1.66 14.50
N LEU A 107 -12.27 1.12 15.37
CA LEU A 107 -12.71 0.28 16.50
C LEU A 107 -13.57 1.07 17.49
N SER A 108 -13.20 2.31 17.82
CA SER A 108 -14.01 3.15 18.71
C SER A 108 -15.37 3.49 18.10
N LEU A 109 -15.41 3.77 16.79
CA LEU A 109 -16.66 4.02 16.06
C LEU A 109 -17.57 2.78 16.07
N PHE A 110 -17.00 1.61 15.81
CA PHE A 110 -17.74 0.34 15.80
C PHE A 110 -18.24 -0.07 17.19
N MET A 111 -17.47 0.20 18.24
CA MET A 111 -17.84 -0.10 19.63
C MET A 111 -18.77 0.95 20.25
N ARG A 112 -18.90 2.13 19.66
CA ARG A 112 -19.71 3.25 20.18
C ARG A 112 -21.15 2.87 20.60
N PRO A 113 -21.87 1.96 19.91
CA PRO A 113 -23.20 1.52 20.34
C PRO A 113 -23.19 0.67 21.63
N PHE A 114 -22.07 0.01 21.95
CA PHE A 114 -21.95 -0.89 23.09
C PHE A 114 -21.23 -0.23 24.27
N VAL A 115 -20.10 0.43 24.00
CA VAL A 115 -19.22 1.03 25.00
C VAL A 115 -18.59 2.29 24.41
N ASN A 116 -18.64 3.39 25.17
CA ASN A 116 -17.94 4.62 24.78
C ASN A 116 -16.45 4.53 25.16
N LEU A 117 -15.66 3.90 24.29
CA LEU A 117 -14.20 3.87 24.45
C LEU A 117 -13.59 5.21 24.03
N SER A 118 -12.81 5.81 24.92
CA SER A 118 -11.91 6.92 24.55
C SER A 118 -10.90 6.45 23.51
N GLY A 119 -10.52 7.34 22.60
CA GLY A 119 -9.65 7.03 21.46
C GLY A 119 -8.32 6.38 21.85
N HIS A 120 -7.72 6.78 22.98
CA HIS A 120 -6.48 6.19 23.47
C HIS A 120 -6.64 4.70 23.82
N TRP A 121 -7.74 4.35 24.49
CA TRP A 121 -8.02 2.96 24.85
C TRP A 121 -8.36 2.12 23.63
N ALA A 122 -9.10 2.67 22.67
CA ALA A 122 -9.40 1.97 21.43
C ALA A 122 -8.14 1.64 20.63
N THR A 123 -7.19 2.59 20.50
CA THR A 123 -5.89 2.34 19.85
C THR A 123 -5.06 1.31 20.59
N LEU A 124 -5.05 1.34 21.93
CA LEU A 124 -4.33 0.36 22.74
C LEU A 124 -4.90 -1.04 22.53
N TRP A 125 -6.22 -1.20 22.64
CA TRP A 125 -6.91 -2.47 22.39
C TRP A 125 -6.69 -3.00 20.98
N PHE A 126 -6.77 -2.13 19.97
CA PHE A 126 -6.50 -2.49 18.58
C PHE A 126 -5.06 -3.02 18.43
N THR A 127 -4.10 -2.34 19.04
CA THR A 127 -2.68 -2.74 18.99
C THR A 127 -2.43 -4.08 19.71
N VAL A 128 -3.01 -4.28 20.89
CA VAL A 128 -2.88 -5.54 21.64
C VAL A 128 -3.52 -6.70 20.89
N LEU A 129 -4.68 -6.49 20.27
CA LEU A 129 -5.38 -7.51 19.49
C LEU A 129 -4.55 -7.98 18.29
N PHE A 130 -4.12 -7.04 17.43
CA PHE A 130 -3.34 -7.41 16.23
C PHE A 130 -1.91 -7.84 16.59
N GLY A 131 -1.30 -7.24 17.61
CA GLY A 131 -0.01 -7.65 18.13
C GLY A 131 -0.03 -9.07 18.69
N GLY A 132 -1.04 -9.41 19.49
CA GLY A 132 -1.23 -10.77 20.00
C GLY A 132 -1.49 -11.79 18.89
N LEU A 133 -2.25 -11.40 17.86
CA LEU A 133 -2.54 -12.25 16.71
C LEU A 133 -1.29 -12.60 15.90
N LEU A 134 -0.35 -11.66 15.78
CA LEU A 134 0.97 -11.91 15.19
C LEU A 134 1.78 -12.92 16.00
N CYS A 135 1.68 -12.90 17.33
CA CYS A 135 2.36 -13.87 18.20
C CYS A 135 1.75 -15.29 18.13
N CYS A 136 0.50 -15.45 17.69
CA CYS A 136 -0.17 -16.75 17.59
C CYS A 136 0.29 -17.62 16.40
N GLY A 137 1.16 -17.10 15.52
CA GLY A 137 1.86 -17.88 14.50
C GLY A 137 1.49 -17.54 13.05
N GLU A 138 2.44 -17.78 12.14
CA GLU A 138 2.38 -17.35 10.74
C GLU A 138 1.19 -17.92 9.96
N LYS A 139 0.78 -19.16 10.25
CA LYS A 139 -0.33 -19.82 9.55
C LYS A 139 -1.67 -19.14 9.84
N LEU A 140 -1.89 -18.70 11.08
CA LEU A 140 -3.10 -17.99 11.48
C LEU A 140 -3.15 -16.61 10.82
N THR A 141 -2.03 -15.88 10.91
CA THR A 141 -1.87 -14.56 10.28
C THR A 141 -2.09 -14.63 8.76
N TYR A 142 -1.54 -15.64 8.09
CA TYR A 142 -1.73 -15.85 6.66
C TYR A 142 -3.21 -16.05 6.28
N ASN A 143 -3.91 -16.94 7.00
CA ASN A 143 -5.32 -17.21 6.73
C ASN A 143 -6.21 -15.99 6.98
N LEU A 144 -5.96 -15.26 8.07
CA LEU A 144 -6.72 -14.05 8.41
C LEU A 144 -6.44 -12.92 7.42
N ASN A 145 -5.18 -12.73 7.01
CA ASN A 145 -4.84 -11.74 5.99
C ASN A 145 -5.58 -12.03 4.67
N ASN A 146 -5.66 -13.29 4.26
CA ASN A 146 -6.40 -13.68 3.06
C ASN A 146 -7.91 -13.42 3.20
N LEU A 147 -8.50 -13.76 4.36
CA LEU A 147 -9.91 -13.49 4.64
C LEU A 147 -10.21 -11.98 4.62
N LEU A 148 -9.37 -11.18 5.27
CA LEU A 148 -9.48 -9.71 5.29
C LEU A 148 -9.33 -9.12 3.89
N GLY A 149 -8.42 -9.65 3.06
CA GLY A 149 -8.26 -9.23 1.67
C GLY A 149 -9.52 -9.46 0.83
N ILE A 150 -10.19 -10.60 0.99
CA ILE A 150 -11.49 -10.87 0.34
C ILE A 150 -12.55 -9.90 0.86
N GLY A 151 -12.61 -9.68 2.18
CA GLY A 151 -13.53 -8.72 2.78
C GLY A 151 -13.33 -7.30 2.25
N LEU A 152 -12.08 -6.86 2.11
CA LEU A 152 -11.72 -5.56 1.53
C LEU A 152 -12.21 -5.42 0.09
N ALA A 153 -12.02 -6.45 -0.74
CA ALA A 153 -12.49 -6.44 -2.12
C ALA A 153 -14.03 -6.35 -2.21
N ILE A 154 -14.75 -7.09 -1.38
CA ILE A 154 -16.22 -7.03 -1.32
C ILE A 154 -16.68 -5.64 -0.86
N ALA A 155 -16.08 -5.10 0.20
CA ALA A 155 -16.41 -3.78 0.73
C ALA A 155 -16.14 -2.67 -0.29
N PHE A 156 -15.05 -2.77 -1.05
CA PHE A 156 -14.73 -1.86 -2.14
C PHE A 156 -15.80 -1.88 -3.23
N VAL A 157 -16.15 -3.06 -3.75
CA VAL A 157 -17.19 -3.21 -4.78
C VAL A 157 -18.53 -2.65 -4.27
N ALA A 158 -18.94 -3.00 -3.05
CA ALA A 158 -20.18 -2.51 -2.46
C ALA A 158 -20.21 -0.98 -2.35
N THR A 159 -19.12 -0.38 -1.87
CA THR A 159 -19.00 1.07 -1.71
C THR A 159 -19.06 1.79 -3.06
N VAL A 160 -18.30 1.30 -4.05
CA VAL A 160 -18.31 1.86 -5.41
C VAL A 160 -19.69 1.74 -6.05
N SER A 161 -20.33 0.57 -5.96
CA SER A 161 -21.68 0.36 -6.51
C SER A 161 -22.74 1.26 -5.87
N SER A 162 -22.65 1.51 -4.56
CA SER A 162 -23.55 2.43 -3.86
C SER A 162 -23.30 3.91 -4.14
N SER A 163 -22.08 4.25 -4.58
CA SER A 163 -21.66 5.63 -4.82
C SER A 163 -21.95 6.13 -6.24
N VAL A 164 -22.48 5.27 -7.12
CA VAL A 164 -22.99 5.66 -8.45
C VAL A 164 -24.34 6.37 -8.33
N SER A 165 -24.39 7.44 -7.55
CA SER A 165 -25.41 8.49 -7.71
C SER A 165 -24.96 9.39 -8.88
N PRO A 166 -25.85 10.15 -9.55
CA PRO A 166 -25.44 11.05 -10.62
C PRO A 166 -24.41 12.03 -10.05
N ALA A 167 -23.13 11.81 -10.35
CA ALA A 167 -22.06 12.66 -9.91
C ALA A 167 -22.41 14.09 -10.31
N SER A 168 -22.41 15.01 -9.36
CA SER A 168 -22.56 16.43 -9.63
C SER A 168 -21.53 16.82 -10.69
N TYR A 169 -22.00 17.20 -11.89
CA TYR A 169 -21.18 17.58 -13.04
C TYR A 169 -20.12 18.64 -12.69
N ASP A 170 -20.33 19.38 -11.59
CA ASP A 170 -19.39 20.34 -11.01
C ASP A 170 -18.02 19.74 -10.64
N PHE A 171 -17.95 18.47 -10.20
CA PHE A 171 -16.67 17.84 -9.85
C PHE A 171 -15.81 17.51 -11.09
N ILE A 172 -16.47 17.33 -12.24
CA ILE A 172 -15.83 17.11 -13.54
C ILE A 172 -15.32 18.44 -14.10
N ALA A 173 -16.02 19.54 -13.84
CA ALA A 173 -15.68 20.89 -14.33
C ALA A 173 -14.65 21.65 -13.47
N GLN A 174 -14.47 21.27 -12.20
CA GLN A 174 -13.48 21.87 -11.30
C GLN A 174 -12.07 21.31 -11.56
N GLY A 175 -11.06 22.20 -11.60
CA GLY A 175 -9.67 21.84 -11.92
C GLY A 175 -8.65 22.76 -11.25
N HIS A 176 -8.56 22.72 -9.91
CA HIS A 176 -7.58 23.51 -9.17
C HIS A 176 -6.24 22.77 -9.07
N PHE A 177 -5.37 22.95 -10.06
CA PHE A 177 -4.03 22.32 -10.08
C PHE A 177 -3.18 22.66 -8.85
N ASN A 178 -3.31 23.85 -8.25
CA ASN A 178 -2.56 24.19 -7.04
C ASN A 178 -2.99 23.38 -5.80
N ALA A 179 -4.23 22.89 -5.77
CA ALA A 179 -4.76 22.13 -4.64
C ALA A 179 -4.24 20.67 -4.62
N ILE A 180 -3.60 20.18 -5.69
CA ILE A 180 -3.11 18.81 -5.75
C ILE A 180 -1.72 18.63 -5.10
N LEU A 181 -0.89 19.67 -5.10
CA LEU A 181 0.49 19.59 -4.60
C LEU A 181 0.60 19.02 -3.18
N PRO A 182 -0.23 19.46 -2.20
CA PRO A 182 -0.20 18.92 -0.84
C PRO A 182 -0.58 17.44 -0.76
N SER A 183 -1.33 16.93 -1.73
CA SER A 183 -1.78 15.53 -1.77
C SER A 183 -0.77 14.58 -2.40
N LEU A 184 0.21 15.10 -3.18
CA LEU A 184 1.18 14.27 -3.89
C LEU A 184 1.97 13.32 -2.99
N PRO A 185 2.47 13.72 -1.81
CA PRO A 185 3.18 12.78 -0.93
C PRO A 185 2.29 11.60 -0.51
N LEU A 186 1.00 11.84 -0.28
CA LEU A 186 0.05 10.79 0.11
C LEU A 186 -0.33 9.88 -1.07
N ILE A 187 -0.47 10.45 -2.27
CA ILE A 187 -0.69 9.68 -3.50
C ILE A 187 0.53 8.78 -3.76
N LEU A 188 1.75 9.32 -3.64
CA LEU A 188 2.98 8.57 -3.82
C LEU A 188 3.10 7.42 -2.80
N THR A 189 2.85 7.67 -1.51
CA THR A 189 2.94 6.61 -0.49
C THR A 189 1.93 5.48 -0.69
N THR A 190 0.79 5.77 -1.34
CA THR A 190 -0.20 4.75 -1.72
C THR A 190 0.37 3.77 -2.75
N PHE A 191 1.24 4.21 -3.66
CA PHE A 191 1.94 3.32 -4.60
C PHE A 191 3.26 2.74 -4.03
N GLY A 192 3.35 2.55 -2.72
CA GLY A 192 4.54 2.09 -1.99
C GLY A 192 4.96 0.62 -2.19
N PHE A 193 4.54 -0.04 -3.27
CA PHE A 193 4.78 -1.48 -3.51
C PHE A 193 6.26 -1.85 -3.77
N SER A 194 7.14 -0.86 -4.00
CA SER A 194 8.58 -1.04 -4.24
C SER A 194 9.30 -1.86 -3.15
N ILE A 195 8.79 -1.87 -1.91
CA ILE A 195 9.39 -2.64 -0.80
C ILE A 195 9.21 -4.16 -0.95
N VAL A 196 8.17 -4.61 -1.67
CA VAL A 196 7.88 -6.04 -1.87
C VAL A 196 8.60 -6.61 -3.09
N VAL A 197 9.10 -5.77 -4.00
CA VAL A 197 9.75 -6.20 -5.24
C VAL A 197 10.83 -7.26 -5.02
N PRO A 198 11.76 -7.15 -4.05
CA PRO A 198 12.76 -8.20 -3.82
C PRO A 198 12.14 -9.55 -3.42
N ALA A 199 11.14 -9.55 -2.53
CA ALA A 199 10.43 -10.77 -2.13
C ALA A 199 9.62 -11.35 -3.31
N LEU A 200 9.02 -10.49 -4.13
CA LEU A 200 8.27 -10.86 -5.32
C LEU A 200 9.16 -11.57 -6.35
N THR A 201 10.39 -11.08 -6.55
CA THR A 201 11.36 -11.71 -7.46
C THR A 201 11.76 -13.10 -7.02
N GLU A 202 11.92 -13.31 -5.72
CA GLU A 202 12.27 -14.61 -5.14
C GLU A 202 11.08 -15.58 -5.22
N TYR A 203 9.86 -15.10 -4.93
CA TYR A 203 8.63 -15.88 -5.03
C TYR A 203 8.32 -16.36 -6.46
N LEU A 204 8.69 -15.56 -7.46
CA LEU A 204 8.53 -15.88 -8.88
C LEU A 204 9.77 -16.55 -9.51
N ASP A 205 10.67 -17.10 -8.68
CA ASP A 205 11.84 -17.87 -9.13
C ASP A 205 12.74 -17.10 -10.12
N TYR A 206 12.87 -15.78 -9.95
CA TYR A 206 13.63 -14.87 -10.82
C TYR A 206 13.17 -14.83 -12.30
N ASP A 207 11.90 -15.12 -12.58
CA ASP A 207 11.31 -14.90 -13.91
C ASP A 207 10.96 -13.43 -14.13
N GLU A 208 11.86 -12.70 -14.79
CA GLU A 208 11.74 -11.27 -15.09
C GLU A 208 10.42 -10.90 -15.77
N LYS A 209 9.94 -11.69 -16.74
CA LYS A 209 8.71 -11.40 -17.47
C LYS A 209 7.49 -11.50 -16.55
N SER A 210 7.47 -12.52 -15.68
CA SER A 210 6.39 -12.71 -14.72
C SER A 210 6.39 -11.62 -13.66
N VAL A 211 7.56 -11.19 -13.17
CA VAL A 211 7.67 -10.11 -12.17
C VAL A 211 7.22 -8.77 -12.77
N LYS A 212 7.69 -8.41 -13.97
CA LYS A 212 7.26 -7.17 -14.66
C LYS A 212 5.74 -7.13 -14.87
N ARG A 213 5.15 -8.26 -15.30
CA ARG A 213 3.69 -8.39 -15.44
C ARG A 213 2.96 -8.24 -14.11
N ALA A 214 3.46 -8.87 -13.05
CA ALA A 214 2.84 -8.77 -11.72
C ALA A 214 2.88 -7.33 -11.18
N ILE A 215 3.99 -6.62 -11.39
CA ILE A 215 4.13 -5.20 -11.01
C ILE A 215 3.13 -4.35 -11.78
N ILE A 216 3.11 -4.41 -13.12
CA ILE A 216 2.20 -3.57 -13.94
C ILE A 216 0.75 -3.88 -13.62
N ILE A 217 0.35 -5.15 -13.62
CA ILE A 217 -1.06 -5.51 -13.44
C ILE A 217 -1.48 -5.22 -12.00
N GLY A 218 -0.63 -5.54 -11.01
CA GLY A 218 -0.92 -5.27 -9.61
C GLY A 218 -1.03 -3.78 -9.28
N SER A 219 -0.18 -2.94 -9.88
CA SER A 219 -0.21 -1.49 -9.67
C SER A 219 -1.27 -0.77 -10.48
N LEU A 220 -1.76 -1.36 -11.58
CA LEU A 220 -2.90 -0.83 -12.35
C LEU A 220 -4.25 -1.16 -11.68
N VAL A 221 -4.33 -2.30 -11.00
CA VAL A 221 -5.52 -2.72 -10.25
C VAL A 221 -5.65 -1.96 -8.91
N ALA A 222 -4.52 -1.58 -8.33
CA ALA A 222 -4.45 -0.77 -7.11
C ALA A 222 -4.92 0.68 -7.35
#